data_AF-A0A2G9S927-F1
#
_entry.id   AF-A0A2G9S927-F1
#
_cell.length_a   1.000
_cell.length_b   1.000
_cell.length_c   1.000
_cell.angle_alpha   90.00
_cell.angle_beta   90.00
_cell.angle_gamma   90.00
#
_symmetry.space_group_name_H-M   'P 1'
#
loop_
_entity.id
_entity.type
_entity.pdbx_description
1 polymer ?
#
loop_
_entity_poly.entity_id
_entity_poly.type
_entity_poly.pdbx_seq_one_letter_code
_entity_poly.pdbx_strand_id
1 'polypeptide(L)'
;AQHEKLVSQHQAVIIATQSAQALLEKQGRHLTPEEKEKLQGDIEALKAQYESALSDSERKMKVIQTVQEELEKFTKDYNEFENWLQDSKHELEHLEIGAEKFAGVLDKLQKQKIYSEDVISHKGDLRYITISGQRVLDAAKSCNKDDVVEDNNNVVTLETCKMVQSKIDLASENFKSLHTKCNILGNNLKDLVDKYEHYKEASHELLAGLQSSESTVEKRLSEPIAADSRNLQRQIEETKLLCEQVSVHQVGVEKLKKAAEGLLDARGGLLLNKDEIQKPLDDIVGKYNHLSQTVNDWNEKLQITLTRSLSVQDGLDEMFDWMHGVEKDLKEQQHVPLNSSSIQEIIAKNNMLEQDITSRQSSINTMNEKVKKFMETADSSTASSLQGKMNELCERFSKAGELTKARLKKMEDLKTQVELFEDLTEKVQSFLDQKLKALIEADSPGKDVTELSQYMQETSNELQEHKKSMENLHRLAEELCVHGLPGDKALVLEKVNSLSKMFKDLEETVRAKEEDVSSCQSQMDSFQSLVQSLKHWFATVNDKIPPEALTLCLEDLTECLQETKNLQEEWTQKSPEVQKVNSKGSSLCSLIAAVTSPAKARSTAKLGM
;
A
#
# COMPACT_ATOMS: atom_id res chain seq x y z
N ALA A 1 -33.12 68.80 -84.20
CA ALA A 1 -32.57 70.16 -84.09
C ALA A 1 -31.78 70.62 -85.32
N GLN A 2 -30.52 70.20 -85.54
CA GLN A 2 -29.72 70.66 -86.70
C GLN A 2 -30.30 70.19 -88.05
N HIS A 3 -30.76 68.93 -88.12
CA HIS A 3 -31.41 68.38 -89.31
C HIS A 3 -32.70 69.14 -89.67
N GLU A 4 -33.58 69.37 -88.70
CA GLU A 4 -34.81 70.17 -88.89
C GLU A 4 -34.51 71.60 -89.34
N LYS A 5 -33.41 72.19 -88.85
CA LYS A 5 -32.95 73.52 -89.29
C LYS A 5 -32.46 73.50 -90.75
N LEU A 6 -31.75 72.46 -91.19
CA LEU A 6 -31.36 72.27 -92.60
C LEU A 6 -32.58 72.03 -93.51
N VAL A 7 -33.54 71.21 -93.09
CA VAL A 7 -34.79 70.92 -93.82
C VAL A 7 -35.66 72.19 -93.94
N SER A 8 -35.79 72.98 -92.88
CA SER A 8 -36.55 74.25 -92.94
C SER A 8 -35.91 75.31 -93.85
N GLN A 9 -34.60 75.22 -94.10
CA GLN A 9 -33.89 76.08 -95.05
C GLN A 9 -33.98 75.59 -96.51
N HIS A 10 -34.54 74.39 -96.76
CA HIS A 10 -34.65 73.77 -98.09
C HIS A 10 -35.34 74.67 -99.11
N GLN A 11 -36.50 75.21 -98.73
CA GLN A 11 -37.28 76.09 -99.59
C GLN A 11 -36.51 77.40 -99.91
N ALA A 12 -35.74 77.92 -98.95
CA ALA A 12 -34.95 79.14 -99.14
C ALA A 12 -33.77 78.90 -100.09
N VAL A 13 -33.09 77.75 -100.01
CA VAL A 13 -31.99 77.38 -100.93
C VAL A 13 -32.51 77.11 -102.35
N ILE A 14 -33.66 76.46 -102.49
CA ILE A 14 -34.34 76.28 -103.79
C ILE A 14 -34.68 77.64 -104.40
N ILE A 15 -35.28 78.55 -103.64
CA ILE A 15 -35.64 79.89 -104.14
C ILE A 15 -34.37 80.68 -104.51
N ALA A 16 -33.32 80.65 -103.68
CA ALA A 16 -32.06 81.36 -103.95
C ALA A 16 -31.38 80.84 -105.24
N THR A 17 -31.32 79.52 -105.41
CA THR A 17 -30.73 78.91 -106.61
C THR A 17 -31.60 79.10 -107.86
N GLN A 18 -32.92 79.00 -107.77
CA GLN A 18 -33.84 79.29 -108.88
C GLN A 18 -33.84 80.77 -109.28
N SER A 19 -33.74 81.67 -108.31
CA SER A 19 -33.64 83.13 -108.56
C SER A 19 -32.31 83.48 -109.22
N ALA A 20 -31.20 82.88 -108.79
CA ALA A 20 -29.90 83.04 -109.42
C ALA A 20 -29.85 82.41 -110.84
N GLN A 21 -30.53 81.27 -111.05
CA GLN A 21 -30.73 80.66 -112.38
C GLN A 21 -31.56 81.55 -113.31
N ALA A 22 -32.66 82.12 -112.80
CA ALA A 22 -33.52 83.05 -113.55
C ALA A 22 -32.79 84.37 -113.88
N LEU A 23 -31.88 84.82 -113.02
CA LEU A 23 -30.98 85.95 -113.29
C LEU A 23 -30.04 85.64 -114.47
N LEU A 24 -29.45 84.43 -114.50
CA LEU A 24 -28.62 83.95 -115.62
C LEU A 24 -29.41 83.84 -116.94
N GLU A 25 -30.65 83.35 -116.91
CA GLU A 25 -31.50 83.21 -118.10
C GLU A 25 -32.02 84.54 -118.65
N LYS A 26 -32.44 85.47 -117.77
CA LYS A 26 -33.03 86.75 -118.17
C LYS A 26 -31.99 87.85 -118.42
N GLN A 27 -30.90 87.89 -117.66
CA GLN A 27 -29.91 88.98 -117.70
C GLN A 27 -28.48 88.54 -118.05
N GLY A 28 -28.25 87.26 -118.38
CA GLY A 28 -26.93 86.74 -118.78
C GLY A 28 -26.32 87.32 -120.06
N ARG A 29 -27.00 88.26 -120.73
CA ARG A 29 -26.50 89.03 -121.88
C ARG A 29 -25.66 90.26 -121.45
N HIS A 30 -25.76 90.65 -120.18
CA HIS A 30 -25.06 91.81 -119.57
C HIS A 30 -23.92 91.42 -118.62
N LEU A 31 -23.69 90.12 -118.44
CA LEU A 31 -22.62 89.57 -117.60
C LEU A 31 -21.45 89.12 -118.49
N THR A 32 -20.22 89.33 -118.03
CA THR A 32 -19.04 88.83 -118.75
C THR A 32 -19.01 87.29 -118.72
N PRO A 33 -18.35 86.63 -119.68
CA PRO A 33 -18.24 85.17 -119.71
C PRO A 33 -17.71 84.58 -118.40
N GLU A 34 -16.72 85.22 -117.76
CA GLU A 34 -16.16 84.82 -116.47
C GLU A 34 -17.16 84.94 -115.31
N GLU A 35 -17.95 86.02 -115.24
CA GLU A 35 -18.95 86.21 -114.18
C GLU A 35 -20.13 85.24 -114.32
N LYS A 36 -20.48 84.89 -115.56
CA LYS A 36 -21.53 83.91 -115.86
C LYS A 36 -21.10 82.50 -115.48
N GLU A 37 -19.85 82.12 -115.78
CA GLU A 37 -19.27 80.84 -115.39
C GLU A 37 -19.08 80.74 -113.88
N LYS A 38 -18.64 81.82 -113.23
CA LYS A 38 -18.51 81.90 -111.77
C LYS A 38 -19.85 81.78 -111.05
N LEU A 39 -20.88 82.52 -111.47
CA LEU A 39 -22.21 82.45 -110.84
C LEU A 39 -22.90 81.10 -111.08
N GLN A 40 -22.72 80.50 -112.26
CA GLN A 40 -23.16 79.13 -112.53
C GLN A 40 -22.43 78.11 -111.65
N GLY A 41 -21.10 78.25 -111.50
CA GLY A 41 -20.28 77.45 -110.60
C GLY A 41 -20.67 77.61 -109.12
N ASP A 42 -21.00 78.82 -108.68
CA ASP A 42 -21.46 79.10 -107.30
C ASP A 42 -22.86 78.53 -107.04
N ILE A 43 -23.77 78.53 -108.03
CA ILE A 43 -25.10 77.88 -107.93
C ILE A 43 -24.93 76.36 -107.83
N GLU A 44 -24.09 75.77 -108.68
CA GLU A 44 -23.81 74.33 -108.67
C GLU A 44 -23.10 73.93 -107.37
N ALA A 45 -22.15 74.73 -106.89
CA ALA A 45 -21.47 74.52 -105.62
C ALA A 45 -22.43 74.64 -104.43
N LEU A 46 -23.32 75.63 -104.39
CA LEU A 46 -24.29 75.81 -103.31
C LEU A 46 -25.34 74.68 -103.29
N LYS A 47 -25.85 74.25 -104.47
CA LYS A 47 -26.72 73.08 -104.57
C LYS A 47 -26.01 71.82 -104.09
N ALA A 48 -24.80 71.57 -104.59
CA ALA A 48 -24.01 70.39 -104.19
C ALA A 48 -23.67 70.40 -102.69
N GLN A 49 -23.29 71.56 -102.13
CA GLN A 49 -22.99 71.70 -100.70
C GLN A 49 -24.25 71.51 -99.84
N TYR A 50 -25.39 72.05 -100.25
CA TYR A 50 -26.64 71.89 -99.50
C TYR A 50 -27.23 70.48 -99.63
N GLU A 51 -27.21 69.88 -100.82
CA GLU A 51 -27.61 68.47 -101.02
C GLU A 51 -26.67 67.51 -100.28
N SER A 52 -25.36 67.76 -100.27
CA SER A 52 -24.40 67.03 -99.46
C SER A 52 -24.69 67.20 -97.96
N ALA A 53 -24.87 68.43 -97.47
CA ALA A 53 -25.15 68.70 -96.07
C ALA A 53 -26.51 68.13 -95.61
N LEU A 54 -27.53 68.14 -96.47
CA LEU A 54 -28.83 67.54 -96.20
C LEU A 54 -28.73 66.00 -96.18
N SER A 55 -28.08 65.39 -97.17
CA SER A 55 -27.83 63.94 -97.23
C SER A 55 -27.01 63.47 -96.03
N ASP A 56 -25.94 64.20 -95.66
CA ASP A 56 -25.14 63.92 -94.47
C ASP A 56 -25.94 64.09 -93.18
N SER A 57 -26.81 65.10 -93.11
CA SER A 57 -27.67 65.32 -91.96
C SER A 57 -28.77 64.25 -91.82
N GLU A 58 -29.40 63.82 -92.92
CA GLU A 58 -30.37 62.71 -92.96
C GLU A 58 -29.72 61.38 -92.58
N ARG A 59 -28.52 61.12 -93.11
CA ARG A 59 -27.69 59.96 -92.74
C ARG A 59 -27.38 59.98 -91.25
N LYS A 60 -26.87 61.10 -90.72
CA LYS A 60 -26.58 61.28 -89.27
C LYS A 60 -27.84 61.10 -88.42
N MET A 61 -28.99 61.64 -88.84
CA MET A 61 -30.29 61.47 -88.14
C MET A 61 -30.72 60.00 -88.07
N LYS A 62 -30.66 59.26 -89.20
CA LYS A 62 -31.01 57.82 -89.24
C LYS A 62 -30.10 56.97 -88.36
N VAL A 63 -28.80 57.25 -88.34
CA VAL A 63 -27.86 56.52 -87.49
C VAL A 63 -28.10 56.85 -86.01
N ILE A 64 -28.32 58.12 -85.65
CA ILE A 64 -28.67 58.51 -84.26
C ILE A 64 -29.97 57.85 -83.80
N GLN A 65 -30.99 57.78 -84.66
CA GLN A 65 -32.24 57.07 -84.35
C GLN A 65 -32.02 55.56 -84.13
N THR A 66 -31.19 54.94 -84.96
CA THR A 66 -30.82 53.51 -84.81
C THR A 66 -30.04 53.27 -83.51
N VAL A 67 -29.10 54.16 -83.16
CA VAL A 67 -28.36 54.11 -81.89
C VAL A 67 -29.30 54.29 -80.72
N GLN A 68 -30.28 55.18 -80.80
CA GLN A 68 -31.28 55.39 -79.76
C GLN A 68 -32.15 54.14 -79.54
N GLU A 69 -32.67 53.53 -80.61
CA GLU A 69 -33.49 52.31 -80.52
C GLU A 69 -32.72 51.13 -79.92
N GLU A 70 -31.48 50.92 -80.34
CA GLU A 70 -30.63 49.86 -79.77
C GLU A 70 -30.20 50.19 -78.33
N LEU A 71 -29.98 51.46 -78.00
CA LEU A 71 -29.65 51.90 -76.63
C LEU A 71 -30.84 51.73 -75.67
N GLU A 72 -32.07 51.99 -76.13
CA GLU A 72 -33.29 51.75 -75.35
C GLU A 72 -33.46 50.24 -75.06
N LYS A 73 -33.26 49.38 -76.06
CA LYS A 73 -33.27 47.92 -75.88
C LYS A 73 -32.18 47.46 -74.91
N PHE A 74 -30.93 47.90 -75.13
CA PHE A 74 -29.82 47.58 -74.23
C PHE A 74 -30.09 48.04 -72.79
N THR A 75 -30.60 49.25 -72.61
CA THR A 75 -30.87 49.79 -71.26
C THR A 75 -31.94 48.97 -70.54
N LYS A 76 -32.99 48.55 -71.25
CA LYS A 76 -34.01 47.66 -70.69
C LYS A 76 -33.42 46.31 -70.28
N ASP A 77 -32.74 45.64 -71.20
CA ASP A 77 -32.13 44.32 -70.97
C ASP A 77 -31.07 44.37 -69.85
N TYR A 78 -30.27 45.44 -69.81
CA TYR A 78 -29.26 45.67 -68.79
C TYR A 78 -29.89 45.86 -67.40
N ASN A 79 -30.95 46.67 -67.29
CA ASN A 79 -31.61 46.93 -66.01
C ASN A 79 -32.30 45.67 -65.45
N GLU A 80 -32.89 44.84 -66.31
CA GLU A 80 -33.49 43.56 -65.89
C GLU A 80 -32.43 42.63 -65.27
N PHE A 81 -31.27 42.52 -65.91
CA PHE A 81 -30.16 41.72 -65.38
C PHE A 81 -29.46 42.34 -64.17
N GLU A 82 -29.35 43.67 -64.11
CA GLU A 82 -28.79 44.36 -62.95
C GLU A 82 -29.66 44.15 -61.71
N ASN A 83 -30.99 44.17 -61.86
CA ASN A 83 -31.94 43.83 -60.79
C ASN A 83 -31.76 42.38 -60.34
N TRP A 84 -31.74 41.43 -61.27
CA TRP A 84 -31.46 40.03 -60.94
C TRP A 84 -30.12 39.88 -60.22
N LEU A 85 -29.07 40.57 -60.67
CA LEU A 85 -27.75 40.49 -60.07
C LEU A 85 -27.73 41.06 -58.64
N GLN A 86 -28.52 42.09 -58.37
CA GLN A 86 -28.71 42.64 -57.02
C GLN A 86 -29.46 41.66 -56.11
N ASP A 87 -30.58 41.09 -56.59
CA ASP A 87 -31.36 40.10 -55.84
C ASP A 87 -30.55 38.83 -55.56
N SER A 88 -29.81 38.36 -56.56
CA SER A 88 -28.93 37.20 -56.46
C SER A 88 -27.78 37.44 -55.48
N LYS A 89 -27.25 38.68 -55.37
CA LYS A 89 -26.27 39.04 -54.33
C LYS A 89 -26.88 38.94 -52.93
N HIS A 90 -28.11 39.41 -52.73
CA HIS A 90 -28.79 39.29 -51.43
C HIS A 90 -29.10 37.83 -51.06
N GLU A 91 -29.48 37.00 -52.02
CA GLU A 91 -29.67 35.57 -51.78
C GLU A 91 -28.35 34.89 -51.39
N LEU A 92 -27.23 35.28 -52.02
CA LEU A 92 -25.90 34.80 -51.63
C LEU A 92 -25.55 35.21 -50.19
N GLU A 93 -25.78 36.47 -49.82
CA GLU A 93 -25.54 36.96 -48.45
C GLU A 93 -26.34 36.14 -47.43
N HIS A 94 -27.61 35.83 -47.73
CA HIS A 94 -28.45 35.00 -46.86
C HIS A 94 -27.96 33.55 -46.76
N LEU A 95 -27.46 32.98 -47.85
CA LEU A 95 -26.85 31.65 -47.86
C LEU A 95 -25.52 31.61 -47.08
N GLU A 96 -24.74 32.70 -47.10
CA GLU A 96 -23.48 32.85 -46.34
C GLU A 96 -23.69 32.97 -44.83
N ILE A 97 -24.88 33.35 -44.35
CA ILE A 97 -25.20 33.33 -42.91
C ILE A 97 -25.07 31.89 -42.39
N GLY A 98 -24.33 31.68 -41.30
CA GLY A 98 -24.19 30.36 -40.71
C GLY A 98 -25.50 29.78 -40.17
N ALA A 99 -25.59 28.46 -40.10
CA ALA A 99 -26.66 27.76 -39.41
C ALA A 99 -26.31 27.52 -37.94
N GLU A 100 -27.31 27.59 -37.06
CA GLU A 100 -27.13 27.21 -35.66
C GLU A 100 -26.90 25.71 -35.49
N LYS A 101 -27.51 24.88 -36.34
CA LYS A 101 -27.40 23.42 -36.27
C LYS A 101 -26.89 22.84 -37.57
N PHE A 102 -26.24 21.69 -37.50
CA PHE A 102 -25.74 21.01 -38.69
C PHE A 102 -26.86 20.63 -39.69
N ALA A 103 -28.07 20.30 -39.22
CA ALA A 103 -29.22 20.08 -40.10
C ALA A 103 -29.49 21.29 -41.03
N GLY A 104 -29.32 22.51 -40.51
CA GLY A 104 -29.47 23.74 -41.30
C GLY A 104 -28.33 23.95 -42.31
N VAL A 105 -27.13 23.40 -42.07
CA VAL A 105 -26.02 23.40 -43.03
C VAL A 105 -26.36 22.50 -44.22
N LEU A 106 -26.96 21.33 -43.98
CA LEU A 106 -27.41 20.43 -45.04
C LEU A 106 -28.49 21.07 -45.92
N ASP A 107 -29.46 21.73 -45.29
CA ASP A 107 -30.50 22.49 -46.00
C ASP A 107 -29.89 23.64 -46.83
N LYS A 108 -28.90 24.35 -46.29
CA LYS A 108 -28.16 25.41 -47.00
C LYS A 108 -27.35 24.86 -48.18
N LEU A 109 -26.73 23.70 -48.07
CA LEU A 109 -26.04 23.05 -49.20
C LEU A 109 -27.02 22.69 -50.31
N GLN A 110 -28.21 22.19 -49.96
CA GLN A 110 -29.25 21.90 -50.96
C GLN A 110 -29.76 23.17 -51.66
N LYS A 111 -30.01 24.24 -50.90
CA LYS A 111 -30.41 25.54 -51.45
C LYS A 111 -29.30 26.17 -52.31
N GLN A 112 -28.05 26.07 -51.88
CA GLN A 112 -26.90 26.57 -52.63
C GLN A 112 -26.74 25.85 -53.98
N LYS A 113 -27.03 24.54 -54.07
CA LYS A 113 -27.02 23.81 -55.35
C LYS A 113 -28.03 24.38 -56.34
N ILE A 114 -29.27 24.58 -55.89
CA ILE A 114 -30.35 25.16 -56.70
C ILE A 114 -29.96 26.59 -57.15
N TYR A 115 -29.44 27.39 -56.22
CA TYR A 115 -28.95 28.74 -56.49
C TYR A 115 -27.77 28.75 -57.48
N SER A 116 -26.85 27.80 -57.38
CA SER A 116 -25.72 27.67 -58.32
C SER A 116 -26.19 27.36 -59.74
N GLU A 117 -27.17 26.46 -59.89
CA GLU A 117 -27.79 26.17 -61.19
C GLU A 117 -28.45 27.40 -61.79
N ASP A 118 -29.14 28.21 -60.97
CA ASP A 118 -29.74 29.48 -61.39
C ASP A 118 -28.69 30.50 -61.84
N VAL A 119 -27.62 30.71 -61.06
CA VAL A 119 -26.51 31.61 -61.44
C VAL A 119 -25.84 31.16 -62.74
N ILE A 120 -25.72 29.85 -62.97
CA ILE A 120 -25.14 29.30 -64.21
C ILE A 120 -26.06 29.57 -65.41
N SER A 121 -27.38 29.48 -65.25
CA SER A 121 -28.34 29.70 -66.34
C SER A 121 -28.26 31.14 -66.88
N HIS A 122 -28.08 32.12 -65.99
CA HIS A 122 -27.96 33.55 -66.30
C HIS A 122 -26.64 33.95 -66.98
N LYS A 123 -25.72 32.99 -67.18
CA LYS A 123 -24.57 33.16 -68.09
C LYS A 123 -25.03 33.45 -69.52
N GLY A 124 -26.18 32.89 -69.92
CA GLY A 124 -26.84 33.19 -71.19
C GLY A 124 -27.26 34.65 -71.30
N ASP A 125 -27.84 35.20 -70.23
CA ASP A 125 -28.32 36.58 -70.17
C ASP A 125 -27.19 37.59 -70.21
N LEU A 126 -26.08 37.31 -69.50
CA LEU A 126 -24.87 38.14 -69.62
C LEU A 126 -24.34 38.19 -71.06
N ARG A 127 -24.35 37.05 -71.76
CA ARG A 127 -23.96 36.99 -73.18
C ARG A 127 -24.94 37.79 -74.04
N TYR A 128 -26.24 37.70 -73.77
CA TYR A 128 -27.27 38.43 -74.48
C TYR A 128 -27.11 39.95 -74.32
N ILE A 129 -26.88 40.44 -73.09
CA ILE A 129 -26.64 41.86 -72.80
C ILE A 129 -25.34 42.34 -73.44
N THR A 130 -24.30 41.52 -73.42
CA THR A 130 -23.03 41.83 -74.09
C THR A 130 -23.24 41.99 -75.60
N ILE A 131 -24.05 41.13 -76.22
CA ILE A 131 -24.42 41.25 -77.65
C ILE A 131 -25.27 42.50 -77.89
N SER A 132 -26.27 42.75 -77.04
CA SER A 132 -27.15 43.93 -77.12
C SER A 132 -26.33 45.22 -77.04
N GLY A 133 -25.40 45.31 -76.08
CA GLY A 133 -24.48 46.44 -75.96
C GLY A 133 -23.48 46.54 -77.11
N GLN A 134 -23.01 45.42 -77.66
CA GLN A 134 -22.16 45.41 -78.86
C GLN A 134 -22.90 45.96 -80.08
N ARG A 135 -24.22 45.71 -80.22
CA ARG A 135 -25.04 46.31 -81.29
C ARG A 135 -25.12 47.82 -81.17
N VAL A 136 -25.24 48.35 -79.95
CA VAL A 136 -25.17 49.80 -79.69
C VAL A 136 -23.81 50.35 -80.10
N LEU A 137 -22.71 49.67 -79.74
CA LEU A 137 -21.36 50.07 -80.12
C LEU A 137 -21.14 50.03 -81.63
N ASP A 138 -21.66 49.02 -82.33
CA ASP A 138 -21.53 48.87 -83.78
C ASP A 138 -22.39 49.91 -84.54
N ALA A 139 -23.61 50.16 -84.06
CA ALA A 139 -24.47 51.23 -84.56
C ALA A 139 -23.81 52.60 -84.37
N ALA A 140 -23.21 52.85 -83.20
CA ALA A 140 -22.50 54.09 -82.87
C ALA A 140 -21.21 54.26 -83.69
N LYS A 141 -20.44 53.19 -83.94
CA LYS A 141 -19.25 53.23 -84.81
C LYS A 141 -19.60 53.51 -86.27
N SER A 142 -20.80 53.15 -86.72
CA SER A 142 -21.26 53.45 -88.08
C SER A 142 -21.51 54.95 -88.32
N CYS A 143 -21.65 55.78 -87.27
CA CYS A 143 -21.61 57.25 -87.37
C CYS A 143 -20.23 57.78 -87.79
N ASN A 144 -19.15 57.12 -87.39
CA ASN A 144 -17.80 57.70 -87.36
C ASN A 144 -16.94 57.38 -88.59
N LYS A 145 -17.47 56.65 -89.57
CA LYS A 145 -16.64 56.10 -90.67
C LYS A 145 -16.13 57.13 -91.69
N ASP A 146 -16.63 58.38 -91.70
CA ASP A 146 -16.31 59.31 -92.81
C ASP A 146 -16.00 60.79 -92.46
N ASP A 147 -15.85 61.21 -91.19
CA ASP A 147 -15.57 62.65 -90.89
C ASP A 147 -14.31 62.86 -90.00
N VAL A 148 -13.28 63.51 -90.57
CA VAL A 148 -12.02 63.95 -89.90
C VAL A 148 -12.20 65.32 -89.20
N VAL A 149 -13.43 65.78 -88.99
CA VAL A 149 -13.69 67.09 -88.35
C VAL A 149 -14.40 66.87 -87.01
N GLU A 150 -13.80 67.39 -85.94
CA GLU A 150 -14.37 67.46 -84.59
C GLU A 150 -15.67 68.28 -84.61
N ASP A 151 -16.80 67.59 -84.78
CA ASP A 151 -18.14 68.15 -84.62
C ASP A 151 -18.74 67.69 -83.27
N ASN A 152 -19.50 68.57 -82.63
CA ASN A 152 -19.96 68.43 -81.24
C ASN A 152 -20.88 67.20 -81.01
N ASN A 153 -21.46 66.64 -82.09
CA ASN A 153 -22.27 65.42 -82.06
C ASN A 153 -21.42 64.13 -81.99
N ASN A 154 -20.15 64.18 -82.38
CA ASN A 154 -19.22 63.04 -82.32
C ASN A 154 -18.83 62.70 -80.87
N VAL A 155 -18.86 63.71 -79.99
CA VAL A 155 -18.61 63.60 -78.54
C VAL A 155 -19.70 62.80 -77.84
N VAL A 156 -20.98 63.06 -78.17
CA VAL A 156 -22.15 62.41 -77.53
C VAL A 156 -22.21 60.92 -77.85
N THR A 157 -21.90 60.53 -79.09
CA THR A 157 -21.85 59.11 -79.51
C THR A 157 -20.68 58.37 -78.87
N LEU A 158 -19.52 59.02 -78.71
CA LEU A 158 -18.35 58.43 -78.04
C LEU A 158 -18.55 58.26 -76.53
N GLU A 159 -19.18 59.23 -75.86
CA GLU A 159 -19.55 59.13 -74.45
C GLU A 159 -20.56 58.00 -74.20
N THR A 160 -21.54 57.85 -75.08
CA THR A 160 -22.51 56.73 -75.03
C THR A 160 -21.80 55.38 -75.17
N CYS A 161 -20.83 55.26 -76.09
CA CYS A 161 -20.03 54.04 -76.23
C CYS A 161 -19.23 53.71 -74.98
N LYS A 162 -18.58 54.70 -74.36
CA LYS A 162 -17.82 54.52 -73.11
C LYS A 162 -18.73 54.08 -71.96
N MET A 163 -19.92 54.68 -71.85
CA MET A 163 -20.91 54.33 -70.83
C MET A 163 -21.40 52.88 -70.99
N VAL A 164 -21.80 52.49 -72.22
CA VAL A 164 -22.29 51.13 -72.51
C VAL A 164 -21.19 50.11 -72.25
N GLN A 165 -19.95 50.38 -72.69
CA GLN A 165 -18.81 49.49 -72.44
C GLN A 165 -18.55 49.35 -70.93
N SER A 166 -18.50 50.46 -70.19
CA SER A 166 -18.29 50.44 -68.73
C SER A 166 -19.38 49.65 -68.00
N LYS A 167 -20.65 49.75 -68.43
CA LYS A 167 -21.76 48.99 -67.87
C LYS A 167 -21.62 47.49 -68.14
N ILE A 168 -21.26 47.08 -69.36
CA ILE A 168 -21.02 45.67 -69.72
C ILE A 168 -19.85 45.10 -68.92
N ASP A 169 -18.77 45.86 -68.78
CA ASP A 169 -17.59 45.45 -68.01
C ASP A 169 -17.95 45.27 -66.53
N LEU A 170 -18.67 46.23 -65.94
CA LEU A 170 -19.13 46.16 -64.56
C LEU A 170 -20.07 44.98 -64.33
N ALA A 171 -21.05 44.75 -65.21
CA ALA A 171 -21.95 43.59 -65.13
C ALA A 171 -21.18 42.27 -65.25
N SER A 172 -20.19 42.21 -66.15
CA SER A 172 -19.34 41.04 -66.34
C SER A 172 -18.47 40.75 -65.12
N GLU A 173 -17.85 41.77 -64.52
CA GLU A 173 -17.05 41.64 -63.30
C GLU A 173 -17.92 41.23 -62.11
N ASN A 174 -19.07 41.87 -61.93
CA ASN A 174 -20.01 41.54 -60.88
C ASN A 174 -20.53 40.11 -61.01
N PHE A 175 -20.90 39.66 -62.21
CA PHE A 175 -21.33 38.28 -62.46
C PHE A 175 -20.20 37.29 -62.19
N LYS A 176 -18.97 37.57 -62.67
CA LYS A 176 -17.80 36.72 -62.39
C LYS A 176 -17.52 36.61 -60.89
N SER A 177 -17.62 37.72 -60.16
CA SER A 177 -17.45 37.78 -58.71
C SER A 177 -18.53 36.96 -58.01
N LEU A 178 -19.81 37.17 -58.36
CA LEU A 178 -20.95 36.42 -57.83
C LEU A 178 -20.82 34.92 -58.08
N HIS A 179 -20.52 34.52 -59.31
CA HIS A 179 -20.32 33.12 -59.70
C HIS A 179 -19.16 32.47 -58.92
N THR A 180 -18.04 33.18 -58.79
CA THR A 180 -16.88 32.70 -58.04
C THR A 180 -17.21 32.52 -56.56
N LYS A 181 -17.88 33.50 -55.94
CA LYS A 181 -18.31 33.41 -54.54
C LYS A 181 -19.33 32.30 -54.32
N CYS A 182 -20.31 32.16 -55.21
CA CYS A 182 -21.29 31.07 -55.19
C CYS A 182 -20.60 29.69 -55.23
N ASN A 183 -19.62 29.51 -56.12
CA ASN A 183 -18.86 28.27 -56.21
C ASN A 183 -18.01 28.01 -54.95
N ILE A 184 -17.36 29.05 -54.41
CA ILE A 184 -16.59 28.95 -53.16
C ILE A 184 -17.51 28.54 -52.00
N LEU A 185 -18.69 29.16 -51.88
CA LEU A 185 -19.66 28.83 -50.85
C LEU A 185 -20.14 27.38 -50.98
N GLY A 186 -20.45 26.93 -52.20
CA GLY A 186 -20.84 25.53 -52.45
C GLY A 186 -19.76 24.53 -52.07
N ASN A 187 -18.51 24.81 -52.42
CA ASN A 187 -17.37 23.98 -52.04
C ASN A 187 -17.16 23.96 -50.52
N ASN A 188 -17.28 25.12 -49.85
CA ASN A 188 -17.14 25.20 -48.39
C ASN A 188 -18.27 24.46 -47.66
N LEU A 189 -19.53 24.61 -48.11
CA LEU A 189 -20.66 23.88 -47.55
C LEU A 189 -20.52 22.37 -47.77
N LYS A 190 -20.03 21.95 -48.95
CA LYS A 190 -19.78 20.52 -49.23
C LYS A 190 -18.64 19.96 -48.37
N ASP A 191 -17.52 20.66 -48.26
CA ASP A 191 -16.39 20.28 -47.39
C ASP A 191 -16.82 20.17 -45.92
N LEU A 192 -17.61 21.13 -45.43
CA LEU A 192 -18.15 21.10 -44.07
C LEU A 192 -19.07 19.89 -43.85
N VAL A 193 -19.90 19.55 -44.84
CA VAL A 193 -20.77 18.38 -44.77
C VAL A 193 -19.98 17.08 -44.76
N ASP A 194 -18.99 16.96 -45.65
CA ASP A 194 -18.14 15.77 -45.74
C ASP A 194 -17.38 15.56 -44.42
N LYS A 195 -16.77 16.61 -43.87
CA LYS A 195 -16.08 16.53 -42.58
C LYS A 195 -17.01 16.11 -41.43
N TYR A 196 -18.28 16.51 -41.47
CA TYR A 196 -19.24 16.14 -40.44
C TYR A 196 -19.67 14.68 -40.54
N GLU A 197 -19.83 14.18 -41.76
CA GLU A 197 -20.05 12.74 -41.99
C GLU A 197 -18.89 11.93 -41.43
N HIS A 198 -17.64 12.32 -41.70
CA HIS A 198 -16.46 11.65 -41.15
C HIS A 198 -16.40 11.72 -39.60
N TYR A 199 -16.72 12.86 -39.00
CA TYR A 199 -16.82 13.00 -37.54
C TYR A 199 -17.90 12.10 -36.95
N LYS A 200 -19.07 12.05 -37.59
CA LYS A 200 -20.21 11.24 -37.16
C LYS A 200 -19.90 9.74 -37.25
N GLU A 201 -19.26 9.30 -38.32
CA GLU A 201 -18.80 7.92 -38.49
C GLU A 201 -17.77 7.55 -37.42
N ALA A 202 -16.73 8.39 -37.23
CA ALA A 202 -15.73 8.17 -36.19
C ALA A 202 -16.35 8.14 -34.78
N SER A 203 -17.34 9.00 -34.51
CA SER A 203 -18.08 9.03 -33.24
C SER A 203 -18.86 7.73 -33.02
N HIS A 204 -19.57 7.25 -34.05
CA HIS A 204 -20.38 6.04 -33.97
C HIS A 204 -19.53 4.78 -33.79
N GLU A 205 -18.45 4.64 -34.57
CA GLU A 205 -17.49 3.53 -34.46
C GLU A 205 -16.90 3.44 -33.04
N LEU A 206 -16.41 4.58 -32.52
CA LEU A 206 -15.80 4.64 -31.20
C LEU A 206 -16.83 4.38 -30.08
N LEU A 207 -18.02 4.97 -30.15
CA LEU A 207 -19.07 4.75 -29.16
C LEU A 207 -19.49 3.28 -29.07
N ALA A 208 -19.65 2.61 -30.21
CA ALA A 208 -19.98 1.18 -30.24
C ALA A 208 -18.87 0.33 -29.61
N GLY A 209 -17.61 0.65 -29.91
CA GLY A 209 -16.44 0.01 -29.30
C GLY A 209 -16.38 0.21 -27.79
N LEU A 210 -16.57 1.45 -27.31
CA LEU A 210 -16.57 1.79 -25.89
C LEU A 210 -17.71 1.10 -25.14
N GLN A 211 -18.92 1.05 -25.69
CA GLN A 211 -20.07 0.37 -25.07
C GLN A 211 -19.83 -1.14 -24.90
N SER A 212 -19.20 -1.79 -25.89
CA SER A 212 -18.84 -3.20 -25.81
C SER A 212 -17.79 -3.45 -24.71
N SER A 213 -16.78 -2.59 -24.63
CA SER A 213 -15.75 -2.66 -23.58
C SER A 213 -16.32 -2.35 -22.19
N GLU A 214 -17.21 -1.36 -22.08
CA GLU A 214 -17.90 -0.97 -20.84
C GLU A 214 -18.72 -2.13 -20.27
N SER A 215 -19.52 -2.80 -21.12
CA SER A 215 -20.29 -3.99 -20.71
C SER A 215 -19.39 -5.12 -20.18
N THR A 216 -18.20 -5.27 -20.77
CA THR A 216 -17.21 -6.28 -20.36
C THR A 216 -16.54 -5.90 -19.05
N VAL A 217 -16.16 -4.63 -18.88
CA VAL A 217 -15.61 -4.07 -17.63
C VAL A 217 -16.61 -4.20 -16.49
N GLU A 218 -17.87 -3.83 -16.70
CA GLU A 218 -18.93 -3.93 -15.69
C GLU A 218 -19.13 -5.37 -15.23
N LYS A 219 -19.14 -6.33 -16.16
CA LYS A 219 -19.19 -7.76 -15.83
C LYS A 219 -18.00 -8.18 -14.97
N ARG A 220 -16.79 -7.70 -15.26
CA ARG A 220 -15.57 -8.02 -14.47
C ARG A 220 -15.58 -7.38 -13.10
N LEU A 221 -16.03 -6.14 -12.98
CA LEU A 221 -16.16 -5.43 -11.70
C LEU A 221 -17.21 -6.07 -10.79
N SER A 222 -18.25 -6.68 -11.37
CA SER A 222 -19.26 -7.43 -10.62
C SER A 222 -18.77 -8.79 -10.10
N GLU A 223 -17.67 -9.30 -10.66
CA GLU A 223 -17.05 -10.55 -10.20
C GLU A 223 -16.33 -10.29 -8.86
N PRO A 224 -16.66 -11.05 -7.79
CA PRO A 224 -15.94 -10.94 -6.53
C PRO A 224 -14.45 -11.20 -6.72
N ILE A 225 -13.61 -10.43 -6.03
CA ILE A 225 -12.16 -10.67 -6.04
C ILE A 225 -11.90 -12.06 -5.49
N ALA A 226 -11.23 -12.89 -6.28
CA ALA A 226 -10.90 -14.25 -5.90
C ALA A 226 -9.91 -14.23 -4.73
N ALA A 227 -10.13 -15.13 -3.79
CA ALA A 227 -9.34 -15.23 -2.57
C ALA A 227 -8.09 -16.10 -2.70
N ASP A 228 -8.16 -17.17 -3.49
CA ASP A 228 -7.01 -18.03 -3.73
C ASP A 228 -6.08 -17.40 -4.77
N SER A 229 -4.79 -17.55 -4.53
CA SER A 229 -3.73 -16.92 -5.32
C SER A 229 -3.79 -17.30 -6.81
N ARG A 230 -4.32 -18.49 -7.14
CA ARG A 230 -4.44 -18.98 -8.52
C ARG A 230 -5.59 -18.31 -9.28
N ASN A 231 -6.79 -18.25 -8.70
CA ASN A 231 -7.91 -17.57 -9.33
C ASN A 231 -7.70 -16.05 -9.37
N LEU A 232 -7.01 -15.47 -8.38
CA LEU A 232 -6.65 -14.06 -8.39
C LEU A 232 -5.66 -13.74 -9.52
N GLN A 233 -4.68 -14.62 -9.78
CA GLN A 233 -3.81 -14.52 -10.95
C GLN A 233 -4.61 -14.62 -12.27
N ARG A 234 -5.61 -15.51 -12.35
CA ARG A 234 -6.51 -15.58 -13.51
C ARG A 234 -7.25 -14.25 -13.73
N GLN A 235 -7.87 -13.70 -12.69
CA GLN A 235 -8.59 -12.43 -12.77
C GLN A 235 -7.68 -11.27 -13.21
N ILE A 236 -6.44 -11.24 -12.71
CA ILE A 236 -5.41 -10.27 -13.13
C ILE A 236 -5.14 -10.40 -14.62
N GLU A 237 -4.88 -11.62 -15.11
CA GLU A 237 -4.52 -11.82 -16.52
C GLU A 237 -5.68 -11.47 -17.45
N GLU A 238 -6.91 -11.86 -17.08
CA GLU A 238 -8.12 -11.45 -17.80
C GLU A 238 -8.35 -9.94 -17.78
N THR A 239 -8.04 -9.26 -16.68
CA THR A 239 -8.18 -7.80 -16.57
C THR A 239 -7.08 -7.08 -17.35
N LYS A 240 -5.85 -7.61 -17.41
CA LYS A 240 -4.79 -7.06 -18.27
C LYS A 240 -5.17 -7.10 -19.75
N LEU A 241 -5.71 -8.23 -20.22
CA LEU A 241 -6.22 -8.33 -21.58
C LEU A 241 -7.32 -7.29 -21.84
N LEU A 242 -8.15 -6.99 -20.83
CA LEU A 242 -9.17 -5.95 -20.94
C LEU A 242 -8.57 -4.53 -20.95
N CYS A 243 -7.53 -4.25 -20.15
CA CYS A 243 -6.76 -3.00 -20.24
C CYS A 243 -6.19 -2.79 -21.65
N GLU A 244 -5.64 -3.84 -22.27
CA GLU A 244 -5.16 -3.80 -23.65
C GLU A 244 -6.30 -3.52 -24.63
N GLN A 245 -7.43 -4.22 -24.50
CA GLN A 245 -8.62 -3.99 -25.33
C GLN A 245 -9.14 -2.55 -25.22
N VAL A 246 -9.19 -1.98 -24.02
CA VAL A 246 -9.60 -0.59 -23.81
C VAL A 246 -8.58 0.37 -24.42
N SER A 247 -7.29 0.10 -24.26
CA SER A 247 -6.21 0.96 -24.79
C SER A 247 -6.22 1.07 -26.32
N VAL A 248 -6.71 0.05 -27.04
CA VAL A 248 -6.87 0.10 -28.51
C VAL A 248 -7.79 1.25 -28.96
N HIS A 249 -8.78 1.64 -28.13
CA HIS A 249 -9.69 2.75 -28.45
C HIS A 249 -9.00 4.12 -28.46
N GLN A 250 -7.79 4.26 -27.89
CA GLN A 250 -7.03 5.52 -27.90
C GLN A 250 -6.85 6.09 -29.32
N VAL A 251 -6.60 5.21 -30.30
CA VAL A 251 -6.44 5.62 -31.70
C VAL A 251 -7.74 6.17 -32.27
N GLY A 252 -8.88 5.56 -31.90
CA GLY A 252 -10.21 6.04 -32.26
C GLY A 252 -10.52 7.41 -31.64
N VAL A 253 -10.14 7.62 -30.38
CA VAL A 253 -10.26 8.92 -29.69
C VAL A 253 -9.48 10.01 -30.41
N GLU A 254 -8.25 9.71 -30.83
CA GLU A 254 -7.42 10.69 -31.54
C GLU A 254 -7.95 10.98 -32.95
N LYS A 255 -8.44 9.94 -33.66
CA LYS A 255 -9.15 10.09 -34.94
C LYS A 255 -10.37 11.01 -34.79
N LEU A 256 -11.16 10.82 -33.73
CA LEU A 256 -12.35 11.64 -33.45
C LEU A 256 -11.98 13.09 -33.13
N LYS A 257 -10.98 13.31 -32.26
CA LYS A 257 -10.48 14.66 -31.93
C LYS A 257 -10.03 15.41 -33.17
N LYS A 258 -9.25 14.75 -34.04
CA LYS A 258 -8.77 15.34 -35.30
C LYS A 258 -9.93 15.66 -36.26
N ALA A 259 -10.94 14.79 -36.34
CA ALA A 259 -12.14 15.05 -37.15
C ALA A 259 -12.94 16.26 -36.61
N ALA A 260 -13.05 16.39 -35.29
CA ALA A 260 -13.70 17.52 -34.64
C ALA A 260 -12.92 18.84 -34.83
N GLU A 261 -11.60 18.83 -34.68
CA GLU A 261 -10.73 19.98 -34.95
C GLU A 261 -10.87 20.45 -36.40
N GLY A 262 -10.81 19.51 -37.36
CA GLY A 262 -10.98 19.82 -38.78
C GLY A 262 -12.36 20.42 -39.13
N LEU A 263 -13.39 20.10 -38.35
CA LEU A 263 -14.72 20.72 -38.44
C LEU A 263 -14.77 22.12 -37.82
N LEU A 264 -14.18 22.29 -36.64
CA LEU A 264 -14.15 23.57 -35.93
C LEU A 264 -13.31 24.63 -36.68
N ASP A 265 -12.31 24.17 -37.44
CA ASP A 265 -11.45 24.96 -38.31
C ASP A 265 -12.01 25.17 -39.72
N ALA A 266 -13.15 24.56 -40.06
CA ALA A 266 -13.76 24.72 -41.36
C ALA A 266 -14.10 26.20 -41.65
N ARG A 267 -13.75 26.66 -42.85
CA ARG A 267 -13.88 28.07 -43.25
C ARG A 267 -15.35 28.54 -43.27
N GLY A 268 -15.55 29.81 -42.89
CA GLY A 268 -16.74 30.58 -43.24
C GLY A 268 -17.78 30.76 -42.15
N GLY A 269 -17.56 30.28 -40.91
CA GLY A 269 -18.53 30.47 -39.82
C GLY A 269 -19.92 29.88 -40.13
N LEU A 270 -19.97 28.93 -41.07
CA LEU A 270 -21.20 28.36 -41.62
C LEU A 270 -21.93 27.47 -40.59
N LEU A 271 -21.22 27.06 -39.54
CA LEU A 271 -21.78 26.48 -38.32
C LEU A 271 -21.50 27.45 -37.17
N LEU A 272 -22.57 27.98 -36.56
CA LEU A 272 -22.47 28.97 -35.48
C LEU A 272 -22.29 28.30 -34.12
N ASN A 273 -22.93 27.16 -33.90
CA ASN A 273 -22.92 26.47 -32.62
C ASN A 273 -21.82 25.41 -32.56
N LYS A 274 -20.64 25.81 -32.07
CA LYS A 274 -19.51 24.90 -31.84
C LYS A 274 -19.80 23.84 -30.76
N ASP A 275 -20.75 24.09 -29.86
CA ASP A 275 -21.12 23.13 -28.81
C ASP A 275 -21.74 21.85 -29.37
N GLU A 276 -22.34 21.86 -30.57
CA GLU A 276 -22.89 20.64 -31.19
C GLU A 276 -21.80 19.59 -31.48
N ILE A 277 -20.54 20.01 -31.56
CA ILE A 277 -19.39 19.15 -31.80
C ILE A 277 -18.61 18.94 -30.50
N GLN A 278 -18.37 20.02 -29.76
CA GLN A 278 -17.50 19.98 -28.58
C GLN A 278 -18.11 19.14 -27.44
N LYS A 279 -19.41 19.29 -27.15
CA LYS A 279 -20.05 18.53 -26.05
C LYS A 279 -20.04 17.02 -26.30
N PRO A 280 -20.51 16.50 -27.45
CA PRO A 280 -20.44 15.06 -27.71
C PRO A 280 -19.02 14.53 -27.79
N LEU A 281 -18.06 15.32 -28.31
CA LEU A 281 -16.64 14.97 -28.29
C LEU A 281 -16.15 14.78 -26.86
N ASP A 282 -16.37 15.77 -26.00
CA ASP A 282 -15.95 15.76 -24.59
C ASP A 282 -16.61 14.60 -23.84
N ASP A 283 -17.89 14.31 -24.11
CA ASP A 283 -18.61 13.18 -23.52
C ASP A 283 -17.98 11.83 -23.92
N ILE A 284 -17.64 11.63 -25.21
CA ILE A 284 -17.04 10.38 -25.70
C ILE A 284 -15.61 10.22 -25.16
N VAL A 285 -14.81 11.30 -25.18
CA VAL A 285 -13.46 11.32 -24.62
C VAL A 285 -13.50 11.05 -23.11
N GLY A 286 -14.45 11.67 -22.41
CA GLY A 286 -14.69 11.46 -20.98
C GLY A 286 -15.04 10.02 -20.66
N LYS A 287 -15.94 9.40 -21.44
CA LYS A 287 -16.28 7.97 -21.31
C LYS A 287 -15.07 7.07 -21.48
N TYR A 288 -14.25 7.29 -22.51
CA TYR A 288 -13.02 6.53 -22.70
C TYR A 288 -12.05 6.69 -21.53
N ASN A 289 -11.77 7.92 -21.10
CA ASN A 289 -10.86 8.19 -20.00
C ASN A 289 -11.36 7.54 -18.70
N HIS A 290 -12.65 7.64 -18.41
CA HIS A 290 -13.26 7.01 -17.25
C HIS A 290 -13.17 5.48 -17.31
N LEU A 291 -13.49 4.88 -18.46
CA LEU A 291 -13.39 3.43 -18.66
C LEU A 291 -11.95 2.92 -18.50
N SER A 292 -10.99 3.63 -19.11
CA SER A 292 -9.55 3.33 -19.02
C SER A 292 -9.04 3.44 -17.59
N GLN A 293 -9.41 4.50 -16.87
CA GLN A 293 -9.06 4.65 -15.45
C GLN A 293 -9.67 3.51 -14.62
N THR A 294 -10.95 3.20 -14.83
CA THR A 294 -11.69 2.19 -14.06
C THR A 294 -11.07 0.80 -14.20
N VAL A 295 -10.73 0.38 -15.43
CA VAL A 295 -10.11 -0.94 -15.65
C VAL A 295 -8.68 -1.01 -15.09
N ASN A 296 -7.93 0.08 -15.18
CA ASN A 296 -6.57 0.16 -14.63
C ASN A 296 -6.58 0.15 -13.08
N ASP A 297 -7.47 0.91 -12.46
CA ASP A 297 -7.67 0.93 -11.01
C ASP A 297 -8.10 -0.45 -10.50
N TRP A 298 -8.95 -1.14 -11.24
CA TRP A 298 -9.35 -2.51 -10.92
C TRP A 298 -8.18 -3.49 -11.02
N ASN A 299 -7.38 -3.41 -12.08
CA ASN A 299 -6.18 -4.22 -12.23
C ASN A 299 -5.18 -3.96 -11.09
N GLU A 300 -4.92 -2.69 -10.74
CA GLU A 300 -4.07 -2.34 -9.60
C GLU A 300 -4.62 -2.91 -8.29
N LYS A 301 -5.93 -2.79 -8.06
CA LYS A 301 -6.58 -3.36 -6.88
C LYS A 301 -6.38 -4.87 -6.80
N LEU A 302 -6.52 -5.60 -7.91
CA LEU A 302 -6.26 -7.05 -7.94
C LEU A 302 -4.79 -7.38 -7.64
N GLN A 303 -3.83 -6.62 -8.18
CA GLN A 303 -2.40 -6.80 -7.92
C GLN A 303 -2.03 -6.56 -6.45
N ILE A 304 -2.57 -5.49 -5.86
CA ILE A 304 -2.40 -5.19 -4.44
C ILE A 304 -2.98 -6.32 -3.59
N THR A 305 -4.18 -6.81 -3.92
CA THR A 305 -4.80 -7.93 -3.21
C THR A 305 -3.96 -9.22 -3.34
N LEU A 306 -3.37 -9.49 -4.50
CA LEU A 306 -2.50 -10.66 -4.69
C LEU A 306 -1.26 -10.58 -3.81
N THR A 307 -0.61 -9.42 -3.80
CA THR A 307 0.56 -9.19 -2.95
C THR A 307 0.23 -9.35 -1.46
N ARG A 308 -0.95 -8.85 -1.03
CA ARG A 308 -1.44 -9.04 0.34
C ARG A 308 -1.73 -10.51 0.65
N SER A 309 -2.37 -11.24 -0.27
CA SER A 309 -2.67 -12.67 -0.11
C SER A 309 -1.40 -13.47 0.12
N LEU A 310 -0.40 -13.30 -0.75
CA LEU A 310 0.89 -13.98 -0.64
C LEU A 310 1.61 -13.61 0.66
N SER A 311 1.66 -12.32 1.02
CA SER A 311 2.31 -11.90 2.27
C SER A 311 1.63 -12.46 3.53
N VAL A 312 0.30 -12.63 3.52
CA VAL A 312 -0.43 -13.24 4.63
C VAL A 312 -0.18 -14.75 4.67
N GLN A 313 -0.22 -15.43 3.53
CA GLN A 313 0.03 -16.88 3.44
C GLN A 313 1.45 -17.22 3.91
N ASP A 314 2.47 -16.63 3.28
CA ASP A 314 3.88 -16.88 3.62
C ASP A 314 4.17 -16.54 5.08
N GLY A 315 3.60 -15.42 5.56
CA GLY A 315 3.80 -14.96 6.92
C GLY A 315 3.12 -15.85 7.97
N LEU A 316 1.93 -16.37 7.69
CA LEU A 316 1.27 -17.34 8.56
C LEU A 316 2.04 -18.66 8.60
N ASP A 317 2.49 -19.15 7.45
CA ASP A 317 3.26 -20.39 7.36
C ASP A 317 4.58 -20.28 8.14
N GLU A 318 5.34 -19.18 7.99
CA GLU A 318 6.55 -18.91 8.78
C GLU A 318 6.25 -18.91 10.29
N MET A 319 5.15 -18.26 10.71
CA MET A 319 4.77 -18.21 12.11
C MET A 319 4.35 -19.58 12.66
N PHE A 320 3.64 -20.39 11.87
CA PHE A 320 3.27 -21.74 12.28
C PHE A 320 4.48 -22.67 12.38
N ASP A 321 5.45 -22.54 11.47
CA ASP A 321 6.70 -23.31 11.52
C ASP A 321 7.53 -22.94 12.76
N TRP A 322 7.70 -21.65 13.05
CA TRP A 322 8.32 -21.20 14.29
C TRP A 322 7.56 -21.71 15.52
N MET A 323 6.23 -21.63 15.50
CA MET A 323 5.39 -22.09 16.62
C MET A 323 5.52 -23.59 16.84
N HIS A 324 5.66 -24.38 15.77
CA HIS A 324 5.94 -25.81 15.85
C HIS A 324 7.30 -26.09 16.52
N GLY A 325 8.33 -25.29 16.23
CA GLY A 325 9.63 -25.34 16.89
C GLY A 325 9.53 -25.11 18.40
N VAL A 326 8.84 -24.04 18.82
CA VAL A 326 8.62 -23.73 20.24
C VAL A 326 7.85 -24.85 20.96
N GLU A 327 6.80 -25.38 20.34
CA GLU A 327 6.02 -26.48 20.91
C GLU A 327 6.83 -27.77 21.05
N LYS A 328 7.76 -28.03 20.11
CA LYS A 328 8.69 -29.15 20.20
C LYS A 328 9.65 -28.97 21.38
N ASP A 329 10.25 -27.79 21.54
CA ASP A 329 11.16 -27.48 22.66
C ASP A 329 10.47 -27.59 24.03
N LEU A 330 9.18 -27.25 24.11
CA LEU A 330 8.36 -27.44 25.30
C LEU A 330 8.09 -28.92 25.62
N LYS A 331 7.96 -29.78 24.60
CA LYS A 331 7.72 -31.23 24.78
C LYS A 331 8.95 -32.02 25.18
N GLU A 332 10.14 -31.66 24.69
CA GLU A 332 11.34 -32.50 24.81
C GLU A 332 11.91 -32.63 26.24
N GLN A 333 11.59 -31.73 27.17
CA GLN A 333 12.21 -31.68 28.51
C GLN A 333 11.25 -32.23 29.59
N GLN A 334 11.01 -33.54 29.54
CA GLN A 334 10.15 -34.24 30.51
C GLN A 334 10.89 -34.65 31.79
N HIS A 335 12.18 -34.96 31.69
CA HIS A 335 13.06 -35.34 32.80
C HIS A 335 14.26 -34.40 32.85
N VAL A 336 14.68 -34.05 34.06
CA VAL A 336 15.76 -33.09 34.27
C VAL A 336 16.86 -33.66 35.17
N PRO A 337 18.11 -33.24 34.99
CA PRO A 337 19.19 -33.63 35.89
C PRO A 337 18.94 -33.13 37.32
N LEU A 338 19.32 -33.91 38.33
CA LEU A 338 19.16 -33.55 39.75
C LEU A 338 20.45 -32.96 40.33
N ASN A 339 20.99 -31.91 39.69
CA ASN A 339 22.08 -31.11 40.23
C ASN A 339 21.84 -29.63 39.93
N SER A 340 22.17 -28.76 40.89
CA SER A 340 21.83 -27.34 40.84
C SER A 340 22.40 -26.64 39.59
N SER A 341 23.63 -26.94 39.22
CA SER A 341 24.31 -26.36 38.04
C SER A 341 23.61 -26.66 36.71
N SER A 342 23.22 -27.92 36.48
CA SER A 342 22.54 -28.33 35.25
C SER A 342 21.12 -27.76 35.17
N ILE A 343 20.41 -27.68 36.31
CA ILE A 343 19.09 -27.04 36.35
C ILE A 343 19.22 -25.54 36.05
N GLN A 344 20.26 -24.88 36.54
CA GLN A 344 20.53 -23.47 36.20
C GLN A 344 20.74 -23.26 34.70
N GLU A 345 21.44 -24.17 34.01
CA GLU A 345 21.57 -24.11 32.54
C GLU A 345 20.22 -24.30 31.82
N ILE A 346 19.36 -25.19 32.35
CA ILE A 346 18.00 -25.38 31.83
C ILE A 346 17.15 -24.12 32.04
N ILE A 347 17.24 -23.47 33.19
CA ILE A 347 16.56 -22.21 33.48
C ILE A 347 17.03 -21.12 32.50
N ALA A 348 18.35 -21.03 32.24
CA ALA A 348 18.89 -20.06 31.29
C ALA A 348 18.32 -20.29 29.87
N LYS A 349 18.27 -21.55 29.41
CA LYS A 349 17.66 -21.90 28.11
C LYS A 349 16.17 -21.55 28.05
N ASN A 350 15.42 -21.80 29.13
CA ASN A 350 14.00 -21.47 29.19
C ASN A 350 13.74 -19.95 29.24
N ASN A 351 14.59 -19.18 29.91
CA ASN A 351 14.54 -17.71 29.86
C ASN A 351 14.74 -17.18 28.44
N MET A 352 15.70 -17.75 27.69
CA MET A 352 15.89 -17.39 26.28
C MET A 352 14.65 -17.69 25.45
N LEU A 353 14.00 -18.84 25.67
CA LEU A 353 12.75 -19.20 25.00
C LEU A 353 11.60 -18.24 25.36
N GLU A 354 11.46 -17.87 26.64
CA GLU A 354 10.46 -16.89 27.07
C GLU A 354 10.69 -15.52 26.40
N GLN A 355 11.94 -15.09 26.31
CA GLN A 355 12.31 -13.85 25.63
C GLN A 355 12.00 -13.92 24.14
N ASP A 356 12.31 -15.03 23.46
CA ASP A 356 12.00 -15.22 22.03
C ASP A 356 10.48 -15.13 21.78
N ILE A 357 9.67 -15.87 22.56
CA ILE A 357 8.21 -15.81 22.49
C ILE A 357 7.73 -14.38 22.72
N THR A 358 8.18 -13.72 23.78
CA THR A 358 7.76 -12.35 24.11
C THR A 358 8.12 -11.36 23.01
N SER A 359 9.30 -11.50 22.39
CA SER A 359 9.75 -10.62 21.30
C SER A 359 8.87 -10.73 20.05
N ARG A 360 8.28 -11.91 19.81
CA ARG A 360 7.40 -12.19 18.67
C ARG A 360 5.96 -11.67 18.85
N GLN A 361 5.59 -11.13 20.02
CA GLN A 361 4.26 -10.54 20.25
C GLN A 361 3.91 -9.44 19.22
N SER A 362 4.88 -8.59 18.86
CA SER A 362 4.69 -7.54 17.85
C SER A 362 4.44 -8.12 16.45
N SER A 363 5.06 -9.27 16.15
CA SER A 363 4.88 -9.98 14.88
C SER A 363 3.48 -10.58 14.80
N ILE A 364 2.99 -11.22 15.86
CA ILE A 364 1.60 -11.71 15.96
C ILE A 364 0.59 -10.58 15.74
N ASN A 365 0.81 -9.42 16.37
CA ASN A 365 -0.07 -8.25 16.19
C ASN A 365 -0.06 -7.75 14.74
N THR A 366 1.13 -7.64 14.13
CA THR A 366 1.29 -7.23 12.73
C THR A 366 0.61 -8.21 11.77
N MET A 367 0.70 -9.51 12.04
CA MET A 367 0.04 -10.53 11.22
C MET A 367 -1.49 -10.44 11.33
N ASN A 368 -2.01 -10.23 12.53
CA ASN A 368 -3.45 -9.99 12.77
C ASN A 368 -3.96 -8.82 11.92
N GLU A 369 -3.21 -7.71 11.88
CA GLU A 369 -3.58 -6.55 11.06
C GLU A 369 -3.53 -6.85 9.56
N LYS A 370 -2.51 -7.59 9.10
CA LYS A 370 -2.41 -8.01 7.69
C LYS A 370 -3.58 -8.92 7.29
N VAL A 371 -3.92 -9.89 8.14
CA VAL A 371 -5.08 -10.78 7.95
C VAL A 371 -6.37 -9.95 7.88
N LYS A 372 -6.59 -9.04 8.84
CA LYS A 372 -7.78 -8.17 8.87
C LYS A 372 -7.91 -7.31 7.60
N LYS A 373 -6.82 -6.68 7.15
CA LYS A 373 -6.81 -5.87 5.92
C LYS A 373 -7.08 -6.71 4.67
N PHE A 374 -6.59 -7.95 4.62
CA PHE A 374 -6.87 -8.84 3.50
C PHE A 374 -8.34 -9.26 3.46
N MET A 375 -8.94 -9.51 4.63
CA MET A 375 -10.35 -9.90 4.78
C MET A 375 -11.33 -8.84 4.28
N GLU A 376 -10.97 -7.55 4.26
CA GLU A 376 -11.82 -6.48 3.72
C GLU A 376 -12.08 -6.63 2.21
N THR A 377 -11.22 -7.37 1.51
CA THR A 377 -11.28 -7.56 0.04
C THR A 377 -11.51 -9.01 -0.39
N ALA A 378 -11.44 -9.95 0.56
CA ALA A 378 -11.62 -11.38 0.30
C ALA A 378 -13.10 -11.78 0.38
N ASP A 379 -13.46 -12.91 -0.23
CA ASP A 379 -14.78 -13.50 -0.05
C ASP A 379 -14.99 -13.99 1.40
N SER A 380 -16.25 -14.14 1.80
CA SER A 380 -16.60 -14.52 3.17
C SER A 380 -15.99 -15.85 3.62
N SER A 381 -15.87 -16.84 2.74
CA SER A 381 -15.38 -18.17 3.12
C SER A 381 -13.88 -18.15 3.41
N THR A 382 -13.11 -17.47 2.56
CA THR A 382 -11.67 -17.30 2.77
C THR A 382 -11.37 -16.41 3.95
N ALA A 383 -12.11 -15.30 4.10
CA ALA A 383 -11.97 -14.42 5.24
C ALA A 383 -12.17 -15.20 6.56
N SER A 384 -13.21 -16.04 6.64
CA SER A 384 -13.44 -16.91 7.80
C SER A 384 -12.32 -17.94 7.99
N SER A 385 -11.81 -18.56 6.91
CA SER A 385 -10.72 -19.54 7.01
C SER A 385 -9.41 -18.92 7.51
N LEU A 386 -9.03 -17.74 7.01
CA LEU A 386 -7.82 -17.04 7.43
C LEU A 386 -7.93 -16.52 8.86
N GLN A 387 -9.10 -15.99 9.24
CA GLN A 387 -9.35 -15.62 10.63
C GLN A 387 -9.26 -16.84 11.56
N GLY A 388 -9.77 -18.00 11.12
CA GLY A 388 -9.63 -19.26 11.84
C GLY A 388 -8.17 -19.64 12.09
N LYS A 389 -7.34 -19.63 11.03
CA LYS A 389 -5.89 -19.87 11.15
C LYS A 389 -5.20 -18.88 12.08
N MET A 390 -5.52 -17.59 11.95
CA MET A 390 -4.93 -16.55 12.80
C MET A 390 -5.33 -16.70 14.27
N ASN A 391 -6.58 -17.09 14.54
CA ASN A 391 -7.06 -17.37 15.90
C ASN A 391 -6.35 -18.60 16.49
N GLU A 392 -6.18 -19.67 15.70
CA GLU A 392 -5.43 -20.86 16.12
C GLU A 392 -3.99 -20.49 16.48
N LEU A 393 -3.32 -19.70 15.65
CA LEU A 393 -1.96 -19.23 15.92
C LEU A 393 -1.90 -18.40 17.22
N CYS A 394 -2.85 -17.47 17.42
CA CYS A 394 -2.93 -16.68 18.66
C CYS A 394 -3.11 -17.58 19.90
N GLU A 395 -3.99 -18.57 19.83
CA GLU A 395 -4.24 -19.50 20.94
C GLU A 395 -2.99 -20.31 21.28
N ARG A 396 -2.33 -20.88 20.26
CA ARG A 396 -1.09 -21.64 20.41
C ARG A 396 0.03 -20.79 20.98
N PHE A 397 0.18 -19.55 20.51
CA PHE A 397 1.16 -18.59 21.01
C PHE A 397 0.93 -18.25 22.49
N SER A 398 -0.30 -17.90 22.88
CA SER A 398 -0.63 -17.61 24.27
C SER A 398 -0.37 -18.81 25.17
N LYS A 399 -0.82 -20.00 24.75
CA LYS A 399 -0.59 -21.25 25.46
C LYS A 399 0.89 -21.59 25.62
N ALA A 400 1.70 -21.40 24.58
CA ALA A 400 3.15 -21.59 24.64
C ALA A 400 3.81 -20.63 25.65
N GLY A 401 3.38 -19.37 25.68
CA GLY A 401 3.83 -18.39 26.68
C GLY A 401 3.49 -18.81 28.11
N GLU A 402 2.27 -19.26 28.36
CA GLU A 402 1.83 -19.77 29.67
C GLU A 402 2.61 -21.02 30.10
N LEU A 403 2.77 -21.98 29.20
CA LEU A 403 3.52 -23.21 29.47
C LEU A 403 5.00 -22.94 29.74
N THR A 404 5.62 -22.00 29.02
CA THR A 404 7.01 -21.60 29.23
C THR A 404 7.19 -20.99 30.62
N LYS A 405 6.31 -20.06 31.03
CA LYS A 405 6.34 -19.45 32.37
C LYS A 405 6.12 -20.47 33.49
N ALA A 406 5.14 -21.37 33.32
CA ALA A 406 4.88 -22.43 34.28
C ALA A 406 6.07 -23.39 34.42
N ARG A 407 6.72 -23.73 33.31
CA ARG A 407 7.94 -24.55 33.28
C ARG A 407 9.10 -23.86 33.97
N LEU A 408 9.31 -22.57 33.69
CA LEU A 408 10.38 -21.79 34.30
C LEU A 408 10.25 -21.76 35.83
N LYS A 409 9.06 -21.43 36.33
CA LYS A 409 8.76 -21.48 37.77
C LYS A 409 9.02 -22.87 38.36
N LYS A 410 8.57 -23.94 37.68
CA LYS A 410 8.82 -25.31 38.12
C LYS A 410 10.32 -25.63 38.21
N MET A 411 11.12 -25.15 37.27
CA MET A 411 12.58 -25.37 37.30
C MET A 411 13.26 -24.57 38.42
N GLU A 412 12.81 -23.35 38.70
CA GLU A 412 13.30 -22.55 39.83
C GLU A 412 12.96 -23.18 41.19
N ASP A 413 11.72 -23.66 41.35
CA ASP A 413 11.28 -24.39 42.54
C ASP A 413 12.13 -25.67 42.73
N LEU A 414 12.33 -26.43 41.65
CA LEU A 414 13.15 -27.65 41.67
C LEU A 414 14.62 -27.35 41.97
N LYS A 415 15.19 -26.28 41.40
CA LYS A 415 16.56 -25.84 41.72
C LYS A 415 16.72 -25.58 43.20
N THR A 416 15.77 -24.87 43.80
CA THR A 416 15.76 -24.56 45.23
C THR A 416 15.70 -25.84 46.08
N GLN A 417 14.89 -26.84 45.68
CA GLN A 417 14.85 -28.14 46.36
C GLN A 417 16.17 -28.91 46.23
N VAL A 418 16.80 -28.88 45.06
CA VAL A 418 18.10 -29.54 44.82
C VAL A 418 19.21 -28.87 45.63
N GLU A 419 19.28 -27.54 45.66
CA GLU A 419 20.25 -26.80 46.48
C GLU A 419 20.07 -27.12 47.96
N LEU A 420 18.83 -27.15 48.45
CA LEU A 420 18.55 -27.54 49.84
C LEU A 420 18.97 -29.00 50.13
N PHE A 421 18.79 -29.91 49.17
CA PHE A 421 19.25 -31.29 49.29
C PHE A 421 20.79 -31.38 49.31
N GLU A 422 21.47 -30.69 48.40
CA GLU A 422 22.94 -30.61 48.32
C GLU A 422 23.52 -30.06 49.65
N ASP A 423 22.98 -28.93 50.14
CA ASP A 423 23.39 -28.30 51.41
C ASP A 423 23.17 -29.21 52.62
N LEU A 424 21.99 -29.85 52.72
CA LEU A 424 21.71 -30.78 53.83
C LEU A 424 22.58 -32.04 53.76
N THR A 425 22.85 -32.55 52.55
CA THR A 425 23.75 -33.68 52.33
C THR A 425 25.15 -33.35 52.84
N GLU A 426 25.68 -32.20 52.48
CA GLU A 426 27.00 -31.74 52.93
C GLU A 426 27.03 -31.51 54.45
N LYS A 427 25.99 -30.87 55.01
CA LYS A 427 25.87 -30.63 56.46
C LYS A 427 25.88 -31.94 57.26
N VAL A 428 25.09 -32.93 56.84
CA VAL A 428 25.04 -34.24 57.52
C VAL A 428 26.35 -35.00 57.32
N GLN A 429 26.91 -35.02 56.12
CA GLN A 429 28.18 -35.69 55.86
C GLN A 429 29.31 -35.09 56.73
N SER A 430 29.42 -33.77 56.79
CA SER A 430 30.42 -33.06 57.61
C SER A 430 30.25 -33.37 59.11
N PHE A 431 29.02 -33.37 59.61
CA PHE A 431 28.73 -33.79 60.98
C PHE A 431 29.18 -35.23 61.25
N LEU A 432 28.84 -36.17 60.36
CA LEU A 432 29.23 -37.57 60.48
C LEU A 432 30.74 -37.72 60.49
N ASP A 433 31.44 -37.10 59.54
CA ASP A 433 32.89 -37.17 59.42
C ASP A 433 33.59 -36.59 60.66
N GLN A 434 33.10 -35.45 61.16
CA GLN A 434 33.61 -34.81 62.38
C GLN A 434 33.40 -35.69 63.61
N LYS A 435 32.18 -36.22 63.82
CA LYS A 435 31.87 -37.03 65.00
C LYS A 435 32.52 -38.40 64.95
N LEU A 436 32.56 -39.08 63.80
CA LEU A 436 33.29 -40.34 63.65
C LEU A 436 34.77 -40.17 63.97
N LYS A 437 35.40 -39.09 63.48
CA LYS A 437 36.80 -38.77 63.80
C LYS A 437 36.98 -38.48 65.30
N ALA A 438 36.14 -37.63 65.87
CA ALA A 438 36.23 -37.25 67.29
C ALA A 438 35.95 -38.44 68.23
N LEU A 439 35.11 -39.40 67.82
CA LEU A 439 34.87 -40.64 68.56
C LEU A 439 36.10 -41.55 68.58
N ILE A 440 36.84 -41.63 67.46
CA ILE A 440 38.14 -42.33 67.40
C ILE A 440 39.17 -41.65 68.32
N GLU A 441 39.13 -40.32 68.42
CA GLU A 441 40.03 -39.55 69.31
C GLU A 441 39.60 -39.61 70.79
N ALA A 442 38.30 -39.68 71.09
CA ALA A 442 37.77 -39.85 72.44
C ALA A 442 38.13 -41.21 73.07
N ASP A 443 38.41 -42.19 72.21
CA ASP A 443 38.89 -43.53 72.56
C ASP A 443 40.39 -43.55 72.98
N SER A 444 41.08 -42.40 73.06
CA SER A 444 42.49 -42.33 73.48
C SER A 444 42.68 -42.45 75.01
N PRO A 445 43.71 -43.17 75.51
CA PRO A 445 43.96 -43.31 76.94
C PRO A 445 44.29 -41.96 77.61
N GLY A 446 43.57 -41.62 78.69
CA GLY A 446 43.91 -40.47 79.56
C GLY A 446 42.81 -39.44 79.83
N LYS A 447 41.59 -39.60 79.30
CA LYS A 447 40.45 -38.70 79.59
C LYS A 447 39.67 -39.15 80.82
N ASP A 448 39.14 -38.19 81.58
CA ASP A 448 38.30 -38.45 82.75
C ASP A 448 36.91 -38.98 82.35
N VAL A 449 36.32 -39.86 83.17
CA VAL A 449 35.01 -40.48 82.89
C VAL A 449 33.89 -39.42 82.84
N THR A 450 34.01 -38.35 83.65
CA THR A 450 33.05 -37.24 83.66
C THR A 450 33.08 -36.45 82.36
N GLU A 451 34.29 -36.16 81.84
CA GLU A 451 34.47 -35.47 80.55
C GLU A 451 33.92 -36.29 79.38
N LEU A 452 34.14 -37.61 79.41
CA LEU A 452 33.59 -38.51 78.40
C LEU A 452 32.06 -38.58 78.48
N SER A 453 31.49 -38.58 79.68
CA SER A 453 30.02 -38.54 79.89
C SER A 453 29.41 -37.27 79.30
N GLN A 454 30.02 -36.10 79.57
CA GLN A 454 29.55 -34.83 79.04
C GLN A 454 29.63 -34.81 77.51
N TYR A 455 30.76 -35.24 76.95
CA TYR A 455 30.96 -35.30 75.50
C TYR A 455 29.96 -36.24 74.79
N MET A 456 29.66 -37.40 75.39
CA MET A 456 28.65 -38.32 74.86
C MET A 456 27.25 -37.70 74.89
N GLN A 457 26.88 -37.07 76.00
CA GLN A 457 25.59 -36.38 76.14
C GLN A 457 25.42 -35.23 75.14
N GLU A 458 26.46 -34.41 74.93
CA GLU A 458 26.49 -33.35 73.92
C GLU A 458 26.33 -33.93 72.51
N THR A 459 27.07 -34.99 72.19
CA THR A 459 26.98 -35.67 70.89
C THR A 459 25.61 -36.30 70.66
N SER A 460 24.98 -36.85 71.69
CA SER A 460 23.62 -37.41 71.65
C SER A 460 22.56 -36.33 71.40
N ASN A 461 22.72 -35.15 72.02
CA ASN A 461 21.85 -34.00 71.76
C ASN A 461 21.98 -33.52 70.30
N GLU A 462 23.21 -33.38 69.79
CA GLU A 462 23.45 -33.01 68.39
C GLU A 462 22.92 -34.07 67.41
N LEU A 463 23.03 -35.36 67.74
CA LEU A 463 22.41 -36.45 66.97
C LEU A 463 20.89 -36.27 66.89
N GLN A 464 20.19 -35.87 67.96
CA GLN A 464 18.76 -35.62 67.88
C GLN A 464 18.42 -34.45 66.93
N GLU A 465 19.24 -33.41 66.87
CA GLU A 465 19.04 -32.31 65.91
C GLU A 465 19.27 -32.76 64.46
N HIS A 466 20.35 -33.51 64.22
CA HIS A 466 20.69 -34.01 62.88
C HIS A 466 19.76 -35.15 62.43
N LYS A 467 19.05 -35.83 63.34
CA LYS A 467 18.00 -36.80 63.01
C LYS A 467 16.87 -36.16 62.20
N LYS A 468 16.41 -34.97 62.60
CA LYS A 468 15.44 -34.18 61.82
C LYS A 468 15.98 -33.79 60.45
N SER A 469 17.28 -33.50 60.37
CA SER A 469 17.95 -33.20 59.09
C SER A 469 17.95 -34.43 58.17
N MET A 470 18.18 -35.63 58.71
CA MET A 470 18.08 -36.89 57.97
C MET A 470 16.65 -37.18 57.48
N GLU A 471 15.62 -36.92 58.30
CA GLU A 471 14.21 -37.05 57.90
C GLU A 471 13.87 -36.10 56.73
N ASN A 472 14.31 -34.84 56.82
CA ASN A 472 14.17 -33.87 55.73
C ASN A 472 14.90 -34.29 54.46
N LEU A 473 16.10 -34.89 54.59
CA LEU A 473 16.88 -35.39 53.46
C LEU A 473 16.16 -36.52 52.71
N HIS A 474 15.52 -37.45 53.44
CA HIS A 474 14.68 -38.50 52.83
C HIS A 474 13.48 -37.91 52.11
N ARG A 475 12.75 -36.98 52.75
CA ARG A 475 11.60 -36.31 52.14
C ARG A 475 11.99 -35.59 50.85
N LEU A 476 13.09 -34.83 50.86
CA LEU A 476 13.60 -34.15 49.67
C LEU A 476 14.02 -35.13 48.58
N ALA A 477 14.68 -36.24 48.93
CA ALA A 477 15.05 -37.26 47.96
C ALA A 477 13.82 -37.87 47.26
N GLU A 478 12.75 -38.16 48.00
CA GLU A 478 11.48 -38.64 47.44
C GLU A 478 10.84 -37.61 46.50
N GLU A 479 10.77 -36.34 46.93
CA GLU A 479 10.24 -35.22 46.13
C GLU A 479 11.04 -35.03 44.82
N LEU A 480 12.37 -35.00 44.89
CA LEU A 480 13.26 -34.83 43.75
C LEU A 480 13.18 -36.01 42.77
N CYS A 481 13.03 -37.23 43.29
CA CYS A 481 12.95 -38.44 42.47
C CYS A 481 11.71 -38.47 41.56
N VAL A 482 10.69 -37.65 41.79
CA VAL A 482 9.55 -37.53 40.86
C VAL A 482 9.97 -36.93 39.52
N HIS A 483 10.94 -36.01 39.52
CA HIS A 483 11.31 -35.19 38.36
C HIS A 483 12.64 -35.58 37.70
N GLY A 484 13.51 -36.28 38.44
CA GLY A 484 14.85 -36.62 37.99
C GLY A 484 14.94 -37.57 36.79
N LEU A 485 16.12 -37.62 36.19
CA LEU A 485 16.52 -38.68 35.26
C LEU A 485 16.72 -40.01 36.01
N PRO A 486 16.43 -41.18 35.41
CA PRO A 486 16.55 -42.47 36.08
C PRO A 486 17.91 -42.73 36.76
N GLY A 487 19.02 -42.32 36.12
CA GLY A 487 20.36 -42.43 36.70
C GLY A 487 20.55 -41.56 37.94
N ASP A 488 20.15 -40.29 37.85
CA ASP A 488 20.27 -39.33 38.95
C ASP A 488 19.42 -39.73 40.15
N LYS A 489 18.22 -40.30 39.93
CA LYS A 489 17.39 -40.87 41.00
C LYS A 489 18.14 -41.94 41.79
N ALA A 490 18.84 -42.84 41.09
CA ALA A 490 19.60 -43.90 41.73
C ALA A 490 20.74 -43.30 42.59
N LEU A 491 21.46 -42.30 42.07
CA LEU A 491 22.54 -41.63 42.80
C LEU A 491 22.04 -40.89 44.05
N VAL A 492 20.94 -40.15 43.96
CA VAL A 492 20.33 -39.45 45.10
C VAL A 492 19.92 -40.43 46.19
N LEU A 493 19.25 -41.53 45.83
CA LEU A 493 18.84 -42.56 46.78
C LEU A 493 20.03 -43.31 47.39
N GLU A 494 21.05 -43.63 46.61
CA GLU A 494 22.29 -44.25 47.10
C GLU A 494 22.98 -43.35 48.14
N LYS A 495 23.09 -42.05 47.86
CA LYS A 495 23.70 -41.07 48.77
C LYS A 495 22.93 -40.97 50.08
N VAL A 496 21.59 -40.87 50.03
CA VAL A 496 20.71 -40.82 51.21
C VAL A 496 20.82 -42.10 52.04
N ASN A 497 20.80 -43.27 51.39
CA ASN A 497 20.90 -44.56 52.07
C ASN A 497 22.26 -44.75 52.76
N SER A 498 23.35 -44.34 52.10
CA SER A 498 24.70 -44.38 52.66
C SER A 498 24.82 -43.49 53.91
N LEU A 499 24.36 -42.23 53.82
CA LEU A 499 24.31 -41.31 54.96
C LEU A 499 23.43 -41.86 56.10
N SER A 500 22.26 -42.41 55.79
CA SER A 500 21.36 -42.99 56.79
C SER A 500 22.00 -44.15 57.54
N LYS A 501 22.72 -45.02 56.82
CA LYS A 501 23.46 -46.12 57.43
C LYS A 501 24.55 -45.60 58.36
N MET A 502 25.42 -44.70 57.89
CA MET A 502 26.48 -44.12 58.72
C MET A 502 25.92 -43.40 59.95
N PHE A 503 24.79 -42.71 59.80
CA PHE A 503 24.12 -42.01 60.91
C PHE A 503 23.59 -42.99 61.97
N LYS A 504 22.94 -44.09 61.54
CA LYS A 504 22.47 -45.14 62.45
C LYS A 504 23.64 -45.82 63.17
N ASP A 505 24.72 -46.13 62.45
CA ASP A 505 25.92 -46.75 63.03
C ASP A 505 26.52 -45.84 64.12
N LEU A 506 26.58 -44.52 63.87
CA LEU A 506 27.03 -43.53 64.86
C LEU A 506 26.07 -43.43 66.06
N GLU A 507 24.75 -43.37 65.83
CA GLU A 507 23.72 -43.30 66.88
C GLU A 507 23.80 -44.53 67.80
N GLU A 508 23.99 -45.73 67.25
CA GLU A 508 24.18 -46.96 68.02
C GLU A 508 25.49 -46.95 68.80
N THR A 509 26.58 -46.46 68.20
CA THR A 509 27.89 -46.40 68.87
C THR A 509 27.88 -45.42 70.03
N VAL A 510 27.29 -44.23 69.86
CA VAL A 510 27.16 -43.22 70.92
C VAL A 510 26.28 -43.75 72.05
N ARG A 511 25.13 -44.38 71.74
CA ARG A 511 24.24 -44.96 72.74
C ARG A 511 24.94 -46.04 73.58
N ALA A 512 25.66 -46.96 72.93
CA ALA A 512 26.41 -48.00 73.64
C ALA A 512 27.49 -47.40 74.55
N LYS A 513 28.18 -46.34 74.10
CA LYS A 513 29.18 -45.63 74.90
C LYS A 513 28.54 -44.84 76.05
N GLU A 514 27.38 -44.22 75.87
CA GLU A 514 26.61 -43.57 76.93
C GLU A 514 26.20 -44.54 78.04
N GLU A 515 25.71 -45.73 77.67
CA GLU A 515 25.35 -46.80 78.61
C GLU A 515 26.58 -47.29 79.40
N ASP A 516 27.69 -47.55 78.69
CA ASP A 516 28.97 -47.95 79.27
C ASP A 516 29.49 -46.91 80.28
N VAL A 517 29.49 -45.62 79.89
CA VAL A 517 29.95 -44.51 80.73
C VAL A 517 29.02 -44.29 81.92
N SER A 518 27.69 -44.36 81.74
CA SER A 518 26.71 -44.22 82.82
C SER A 518 26.82 -45.35 83.85
N SER A 519 27.03 -46.58 83.38
CA SER A 519 27.32 -47.75 84.23
C SER A 519 28.61 -47.52 85.03
N CYS A 520 29.67 -47.05 84.37
CA CYS A 520 30.94 -46.73 85.02
C CYS A 520 30.79 -45.62 86.08
N GLN A 521 30.08 -44.54 85.76
CA GLN A 521 29.81 -43.45 86.70
C GLN A 521 29.04 -43.96 87.92
N SER A 522 27.99 -44.76 87.73
CA SER A 522 27.24 -45.35 88.84
C SER A 522 28.10 -46.24 89.73
N GLN A 523 29.01 -47.03 89.15
CA GLN A 523 29.97 -47.83 89.93
C GLN A 523 31.00 -46.96 90.65
N MET A 524 31.48 -45.87 90.04
CA MET A 524 32.34 -44.87 90.67
C MET A 524 31.66 -44.25 91.88
N ASP A 525 30.44 -43.75 91.73
CA ASP A 525 29.66 -43.12 92.80
C ASP A 525 29.40 -44.11 93.95
N SER A 526 29.07 -45.36 93.60
CA SER A 526 28.86 -46.43 94.57
C SER A 526 30.13 -46.79 95.34
N PHE A 527 31.28 -46.83 94.66
CA PHE A 527 32.58 -47.04 95.29
C PHE A 527 32.96 -45.84 96.18
N GLN A 528 32.77 -44.62 95.70
CA GLN A 528 33.04 -43.39 96.44
C GLN A 528 32.21 -43.32 97.72
N SER A 529 30.92 -43.67 97.66
CA SER A 529 30.04 -43.74 98.83
C SER A 529 30.54 -44.76 99.86
N LEU A 530 30.99 -45.95 99.42
CA LEU A 530 31.55 -46.96 100.32
C LEU A 530 32.88 -46.53 100.94
N VAL A 531 33.78 -45.90 100.16
CA VAL A 531 35.04 -45.35 100.66
C VAL A 531 34.77 -44.22 101.66
N GLN A 532 33.82 -43.34 101.40
CA GLN A 532 33.41 -42.29 102.34
C GLN A 532 32.84 -42.88 103.64
N SER A 533 31.99 -43.91 103.53
CA SER A 533 31.45 -44.62 104.69
C SER A 533 32.56 -45.26 105.54
N LEU A 534 33.51 -45.97 104.90
CA LEU A 534 34.66 -46.55 105.59
C LEU A 534 35.59 -45.50 106.20
N LYS A 535 35.85 -44.38 105.52
CA LYS A 535 36.63 -43.26 106.08
C LYS A 535 35.97 -42.67 107.31
N HIS A 536 34.65 -42.46 107.27
CA HIS A 536 33.88 -41.96 108.41
C HIS A 536 33.91 -42.97 109.58
N TRP A 537 33.69 -44.25 109.29
CA TRP A 537 33.80 -45.31 110.30
C TRP A 537 35.21 -45.39 110.90
N PHE A 538 36.26 -45.36 110.07
CA PHE A 538 37.64 -45.41 110.53
C PHE A 538 37.97 -44.23 111.44
N ALA A 539 37.52 -43.01 111.11
CA ALA A 539 37.66 -41.85 112.00
C ALA A 539 36.95 -42.09 113.35
N THR A 540 35.72 -42.61 113.32
CA THR A 540 34.94 -42.93 114.53
C THR A 540 35.62 -43.98 115.41
N VAL A 541 36.20 -45.03 114.82
CA VAL A 541 36.92 -46.07 115.56
C VAL A 541 38.26 -45.56 116.07
N ASN A 542 38.98 -44.78 115.28
CA ASN A 542 40.24 -44.17 115.69
C ASN A 542 40.08 -43.27 116.92
N ASP A 543 38.96 -42.54 117.03
CA ASP A 543 38.63 -41.73 118.20
C ASP A 543 38.27 -42.58 119.44
N LYS A 544 37.86 -43.84 119.26
CA LYS A 544 37.53 -44.78 120.35
C LYS A 544 38.74 -45.60 120.83
N ILE A 545 39.88 -45.55 120.16
CA ILE A 545 41.08 -46.29 120.58
C ILE A 545 41.59 -45.67 121.88
N PRO A 546 41.64 -46.43 122.99
CA PRO A 546 42.16 -45.90 124.25
C PRO A 546 43.59 -45.41 124.08
N PRO A 547 43.97 -44.22 124.61
CA PRO A 547 45.35 -43.79 124.61
C PRO A 547 46.21 -44.79 125.41
N GLU A 548 47.45 -44.98 124.99
CA GLU A 548 48.40 -45.92 125.60
C GLU A 548 48.76 -45.45 127.03
N ALA A 549 47.92 -45.80 128.00
CA ALA A 549 48.05 -45.41 129.40
C ALA A 549 48.52 -46.61 130.24
N LEU A 550 49.68 -46.46 130.88
CA LEU A 550 50.18 -47.39 131.90
C LEU A 550 49.42 -47.15 133.21
N THR A 551 48.41 -47.98 133.51
CA THR A 551 47.68 -47.95 134.79
C THR A 551 47.97 -49.22 135.62
N LEU A 552 48.06 -49.05 136.94
CA LEU A 552 48.38 -50.09 137.93
C LEU A 552 47.11 -50.71 138.60
N CYS A 553 45.92 -50.48 138.02
CA CYS A 553 44.63 -50.90 138.57
C CYS A 553 44.02 -52.04 137.72
N LEU A 554 43.61 -53.14 138.37
CA LEU A 554 43.15 -54.36 137.70
C LEU A 554 41.74 -54.18 137.09
N GLU A 555 40.85 -53.39 137.72
CA GLU A 555 39.54 -53.05 137.16
C GLU A 555 39.67 -52.22 135.87
N ASP A 556 40.51 -51.18 135.85
CA ASP A 556 40.73 -50.32 134.68
C ASP A 556 41.37 -51.09 133.50
N LEU A 557 42.29 -52.03 133.79
CA LEU A 557 42.85 -52.95 132.81
C LEU A 557 41.80 -53.92 132.26
N THR A 558 40.85 -54.37 133.08
CA THR A 558 39.77 -55.28 132.63
C THR A 558 38.75 -54.53 131.76
N GLU A 559 38.45 -53.27 132.09
CA GLU A 559 37.60 -52.37 131.30
C GLU A 559 38.27 -52.01 129.96
N CYS A 560 39.53 -51.57 129.97
CA CYS A 560 40.32 -51.32 128.74
C CYS A 560 40.44 -52.56 127.85
N LEU A 561 40.62 -53.75 128.44
CA LEU A 561 40.73 -55.00 127.69
C LEU A 561 39.35 -55.44 127.14
N GLN A 562 38.25 -55.15 127.85
CA GLN A 562 36.90 -55.36 127.35
C GLN A 562 36.53 -54.37 126.23
N GLU A 563 36.88 -53.09 126.36
CA GLU A 563 36.73 -52.08 125.30
C GLU A 563 37.56 -52.42 124.06
N THR A 564 38.81 -52.85 124.26
CA THR A 564 39.68 -53.32 123.17
C THR A 564 39.13 -54.60 122.51
N LYS A 565 38.54 -55.53 123.27
CA LYS A 565 37.83 -56.71 122.72
C LYS A 565 36.58 -56.31 121.94
N ASN A 566 35.80 -55.35 122.44
CA ASN A 566 34.63 -54.83 121.75
C ASN A 566 35.04 -54.13 120.43
N LEU A 567 36.14 -53.37 120.44
CA LEU A 567 36.73 -52.76 119.23
C LEU A 567 37.28 -53.82 118.26
N GLN A 568 37.92 -54.87 118.77
CA GLN A 568 38.38 -56.01 117.97
C GLN A 568 37.21 -56.74 117.29
N GLU A 569 36.08 -56.89 117.99
CA GLU A 569 34.86 -57.46 117.44
C GLU A 569 34.22 -56.52 116.40
N GLU A 570 34.12 -55.20 116.68
CA GLU A 570 33.64 -54.17 115.73
C GLU A 570 34.52 -54.15 114.45
N TRP A 571 35.84 -54.28 114.59
CA TRP A 571 36.78 -54.39 113.48
C TRP A 571 36.57 -55.66 112.65
N THR A 572 36.37 -56.79 113.33
CA THR A 572 36.12 -58.08 112.66
C THR A 572 34.79 -58.06 111.90
N GLN A 573 33.75 -57.41 112.45
CA GLN A 573 32.46 -57.21 111.77
C GLN A 573 32.55 -56.32 110.53
N LYS A 574 33.56 -55.44 110.44
CA LYS A 574 33.78 -54.54 109.30
C LYS A 574 34.64 -55.11 108.17
N SER A 575 35.32 -56.23 108.40
CA SER A 575 36.04 -57.01 107.38
C SER A 575 35.26 -57.23 106.06
N PRO A 576 33.97 -57.66 106.05
CA PRO A 576 33.21 -57.84 104.81
C PRO A 576 33.01 -56.54 104.00
N GLU A 577 32.94 -55.38 104.66
CA GLU A 577 32.78 -54.08 103.98
C GLU A 577 34.09 -53.63 103.31
N VAL A 578 35.23 -53.88 103.96
CA VAL A 578 36.57 -53.66 103.38
C VAL A 578 36.80 -54.58 102.16
N GLN A 579 36.41 -55.86 102.25
CA GLN A 579 36.47 -56.79 101.11
C GLN A 579 35.54 -56.35 99.97
N LYS A 580 34.36 -55.81 100.29
CA LYS A 580 33.42 -55.23 99.32
C LYS A 580 33.99 -54.00 98.61
N VAL A 581 34.72 -53.13 99.32
CA VAL A 581 35.44 -52.01 98.70
C VAL A 581 36.57 -52.49 97.81
N ASN A 582 37.36 -53.48 98.24
CA ASN A 582 38.48 -53.99 97.43
C ASN A 582 38.00 -54.69 96.13
N SER A 583 36.93 -55.49 96.22
CA SER A 583 36.31 -56.14 95.06
C SER A 583 35.64 -55.15 94.10
N LYS A 584 34.93 -54.14 94.62
CA LYS A 584 34.38 -53.05 93.80
C LYS A 584 35.46 -52.18 93.19
N GLY A 585 36.52 -51.84 93.91
CA GLY A 585 37.67 -51.08 93.38
C GLY A 585 38.33 -51.81 92.22
N SER A 586 38.57 -53.11 92.35
CA SER A 586 39.16 -53.93 91.27
C SER A 586 38.24 -54.04 90.04
N SER A 587 36.93 -54.21 90.27
CA SER A 587 35.93 -54.23 89.19
C SER A 587 35.83 -52.88 88.50
N LEU A 588 35.90 -51.78 89.25
CA LEU A 588 35.86 -50.41 88.75
C LEU A 588 37.09 -50.08 87.91
N CYS A 589 38.30 -50.46 88.33
CA CYS A 589 39.51 -50.30 87.52
C CYS A 589 39.40 -51.00 86.16
N SER A 590 38.83 -52.21 86.14
CA SER A 590 38.61 -52.98 84.91
C SER A 590 37.58 -52.30 84.00
N LEU A 591 36.53 -51.72 84.59
CA LEU A 591 35.48 -51.01 83.88
C LEU A 591 35.97 -49.68 83.29
N ILE A 592 36.71 -48.88 84.08
CA ILE A 592 37.34 -47.64 83.61
C ILE A 592 38.27 -47.95 82.43
N ALA A 593 39.10 -49.00 82.53
CA ALA A 593 39.97 -49.42 81.44
C ALA A 593 39.18 -49.85 80.19
N ALA A 594 38.01 -50.48 80.34
CA ALA A 594 37.16 -50.87 79.20
C ALA A 594 36.45 -49.68 78.52
N VAL A 595 36.06 -48.67 79.30
CA VAL A 595 35.36 -47.47 78.84
C VAL A 595 36.32 -46.48 78.17
N THR A 596 37.56 -46.39 78.67
CA THR A 596 38.61 -45.47 78.20
C THR A 596 39.58 -46.07 77.17
N SER A 597 39.34 -47.31 76.72
CA SER A 597 40.17 -48.01 75.72
C SER A 597 39.53 -48.01 74.32
N PRO A 598 40.34 -47.95 73.24
CA PRO A 598 39.82 -47.91 71.88
C PRO A 598 38.99 -49.13 71.47
N ALA A 599 37.93 -48.91 70.71
CA ALA A 599 37.02 -49.96 70.21
C ALA A 599 37.72 -51.10 69.45
N LYS A 600 38.91 -50.88 68.86
CA LYS A 600 39.72 -51.92 68.20
C LYS A 600 40.15 -53.07 69.12
N ALA A 601 40.06 -52.93 70.44
CA ALA A 601 40.35 -54.00 71.40
C ALA A 601 39.12 -54.86 71.78
N ARG A 602 37.89 -54.45 71.44
CA ARG A 602 36.66 -55.19 71.83
C ARG A 602 36.28 -56.30 70.85
N SER A 603 36.66 -56.18 69.57
CA SER A 603 36.35 -57.20 68.55
C SER A 603 37.15 -58.50 68.72
N THR A 604 38.31 -58.46 69.38
CA THR A 604 39.10 -59.67 69.69
C THR A 604 38.64 -60.40 70.96
N ALA A 605 37.83 -59.76 71.82
CA ALA A 605 37.30 -60.40 73.03
C ALA A 605 35.97 -61.17 72.81
N LYS A 606 35.18 -60.78 71.80
CA LYS A 606 33.88 -61.44 71.49
C LYS A 606 33.98 -62.65 70.54
N LEU A 607 35.15 -62.92 69.96
CA LEU A 607 35.42 -64.09 69.10
C LEU A 607 36.06 -65.27 69.85
N GLY A 608 36.14 -65.19 71.18
CA GLY A 608 36.72 -66.22 72.06
C GLY A 608 35.79 -66.70 73.17
N MET A 609 34.47 -66.67 72.95
CA MET A 609 33.48 -67.42 73.73
C MET A 609 32.44 -68.06 72.83
#